data_AF-A0A426QU09-F1
#
_entry.id   AF-A0A426QU09-F1
#
_cell.length_a   1.000
_cell.length_b   1.000
_cell.length_c   1.000
_cell.angle_alpha   90.00
_cell.angle_beta   90.00
_cell.angle_gamma   90.00
#
_symmetry.space_group_name_H-M   'P 1'
#
loop_
_entity.id
_entity.type
_entity.pdbx_description
1 polymer ?
#
loop_
_entity_poly.entity_id
_entity_poly.type
_entity_poly.pdbx_seq_one_letter_code
_entity_poly.pdbx_strand_id
1 'polypeptide(L)'
;MTPDGFDGAMFAFPIAADSDAFATLTAYRYCPAASTPAMAAAGMDLAAIAAIALTEHFADHVQRIESAVDGDDISIAVGILSARLELAADDAAALLRATAFGQGMRPCDIAADIIAGRSDPFDR
;
A
#
# COMPACT_ATOMS: atom_id res chain seq x y z
N MET A 1 -46.57 5.44 24.74
CA MET A 1 -46.26 5.63 23.32
C MET A 1 -44.83 6.14 23.25
N THR A 2 -43.86 5.22 23.26
CA THR A 2 -42.43 5.55 23.10
C THR A 2 -42.18 5.86 21.63
N PRO A 3 -41.34 6.85 21.29
CA PRO A 3 -41.12 7.23 19.90
C PRO A 3 -40.41 6.08 19.20
N ASP A 4 -40.94 5.67 18.05
CA ASP A 4 -40.28 4.75 17.11
C ASP A 4 -39.01 5.44 16.59
N GLY A 5 -37.93 5.29 17.35
CA GLY A 5 -36.62 5.85 17.05
C GLY A 5 -35.96 5.05 15.94
N PHE A 6 -35.58 5.73 14.86
CA PHE A 6 -34.63 5.19 13.90
C PHE A 6 -33.26 5.07 14.57
N ASP A 7 -32.97 3.91 15.14
CA ASP A 7 -31.67 3.61 15.77
C ASP A 7 -30.66 3.11 14.71
N GLY A 8 -30.16 4.05 13.91
CA GLY A 8 -28.90 3.83 13.19
C GLY A 8 -27.75 3.76 14.20
N ALA A 9 -26.97 2.68 14.17
CA ALA A 9 -25.81 2.50 15.05
C ALA A 9 -24.54 2.22 14.23
N MET A 10 -23.44 2.85 14.64
CA MET A 10 -22.10 2.65 14.10
C MET A 10 -21.23 2.02 15.18
N PHE A 11 -20.45 1.02 14.81
CA PHE A 11 -19.49 0.35 15.68
C PHE A 11 -18.10 0.48 15.08
N ALA A 12 -17.12 0.79 15.92
CA ALA A 12 -15.73 0.88 15.52
C ALA A 12 -14.92 -0.09 16.39
N PHE A 13 -14.18 -0.98 15.74
CA PHE A 13 -13.33 -1.96 16.40
C PHE A 13 -11.88 -1.75 15.93
N PRO A 14 -10.90 -1.69 16.85
CA PRO A 14 -9.51 -1.53 16.48
C PRO A 14 -9.02 -2.79 15.78
N ILE A 15 -8.34 -2.62 14.65
CA ILE A 15 -7.57 -3.67 13.99
C ILE A 15 -6.12 -3.47 14.43
N ALA A 16 -5.60 -4.41 15.21
CA ALA A 16 -4.29 -4.30 15.86
C ALA A 16 -3.46 -5.58 15.70
N ALA A 17 -2.14 -5.42 15.63
CA ALA A 17 -1.15 -6.49 15.72
C ALA A 17 -0.20 -6.15 16.88
N ASP A 18 0.14 -7.13 17.72
CA ASP A 18 1.05 -6.97 18.88
C ASP A 18 0.78 -5.71 19.74
N SER A 19 -0.50 -5.36 19.91
CA SER A 19 -1.02 -4.22 20.69
C SER A 19 -1.02 -2.85 20.00
N ASP A 20 -0.46 -2.71 18.80
CA ASP A 20 -0.52 -1.48 18.01
C ASP A 20 -1.66 -1.52 16.99
N ALA A 21 -2.60 -0.58 17.12
CA ALA A 21 -3.72 -0.43 16.18
C ALA A 21 -3.25 0.30 14.92
N PHE A 22 -3.41 -0.33 13.76
CA PHE A 22 -3.02 0.23 12.47
C PHE A 22 -4.21 0.53 11.55
N ALA A 23 -5.40 0.00 11.87
CA ALA A 23 -6.63 0.27 11.15
C ALA A 23 -7.87 0.19 12.06
N THR A 24 -9.04 0.51 11.52
CA THR A 24 -10.31 0.42 12.26
C THR A 24 -11.36 -0.26 11.38
N LEU A 25 -11.99 -1.31 11.93
CA LEU A 25 -13.15 -1.94 11.32
C LEU A 25 -14.39 -1.15 11.74
N THR A 26 -15.07 -0.57 10.75
CA THR A 26 -16.34 0.13 10.98
C THR A 26 -17.49 -0.74 10.50
N ALA A 27 -18.47 -0.98 11.37
CA ALA A 27 -19.70 -1.68 11.03
C ALA A 27 -20.92 -0.77 11.23
N TYR A 28 -21.87 -0.86 10.31
CA TYR A 28 -23.11 -0.10 10.35
C TYR A 28 -24.30 -1.04 10.54
N ARG A 29 -25.26 -0.59 11.33
CA ARG A 29 -26.52 -1.29 11.55
C ARG A 29 -27.57 -0.77 10.57
N TYR A 30 -28.14 -1.68 9.79
CA TYR A 30 -29.16 -1.35 8.78
C TYR A 30 -30.59 -1.34 9.33
N CYS A 31 -30.88 -2.06 10.42
CA CYS A 31 -32.20 -2.14 11.04
C CYS A 31 -32.12 -1.79 12.54
N PRO A 32 -33.09 -1.02 13.09
CA PRO A 32 -33.13 -0.71 14.52
C PRO A 32 -33.15 -1.99 15.37
N ALA A 33 -32.21 -2.11 16.30
CA ALA A 33 -32.14 -3.21 17.26
C ALA A 33 -31.30 -2.78 18.47
N ALA A 34 -31.50 -3.42 19.62
CA ALA A 34 -30.67 -3.18 20.80
C ALA A 34 -29.21 -3.63 20.57
N SER A 35 -28.25 -2.91 21.12
CA SER A 35 -26.85 -3.36 21.19
C SER A 35 -26.70 -4.37 22.32
N THR A 36 -26.07 -5.51 22.03
CA THR A 36 -25.80 -6.55 23.04
C THR A 36 -24.30 -6.76 23.22
N PRO A 37 -23.84 -7.22 24.39
CA PRO A 37 -22.44 -7.58 24.61
C PRO A 37 -21.92 -8.61 23.61
N ALA A 38 -22.78 -9.54 23.16
CA ALA A 38 -22.43 -10.54 22.17
C ALA A 38 -22.09 -9.92 20.80
N MET A 39 -22.75 -8.82 20.41
CA MET A 39 -22.41 -8.10 19.18
C MET A 39 -21.03 -7.43 19.27
N ALA A 40 -20.69 -6.88 20.43
CA ALA A 40 -19.37 -6.29 20.65
C ALA A 40 -18.27 -7.36 20.58
N ALA A 41 -18.50 -8.54 21.19
CA ALA A 41 -17.58 -9.67 21.09
C ALA A 41 -17.38 -10.13 19.64
N ALA A 42 -18.47 -10.33 18.89
CA ALA A 42 -18.39 -10.70 17.48
C ALA A 42 -17.66 -9.66 16.62
N GLY A 43 -17.84 -8.37 16.92
CA GLY A 43 -17.10 -7.30 16.25
C GLY A 43 -15.60 -7.32 16.54
N MET A 44 -15.20 -7.64 17.77
CA MET A 44 -13.79 -7.85 18.14
C MET A 44 -13.20 -9.07 17.44
N ASP A 45 -13.94 -10.17 17.35
CA ASP A 45 -13.51 -11.36 16.62
C ASP A 45 -13.29 -11.06 15.13
N LEU A 46 -14.23 -10.32 14.52
CA LEU A 46 -14.09 -9.87 13.13
C LEU A 46 -12.90 -8.93 12.94
N ALA A 47 -12.63 -8.03 13.89
CA ALA A 47 -11.48 -7.14 13.83
C ALA A 47 -10.15 -7.93 13.93
N ALA A 48 -10.10 -8.99 14.74
CA ALA A 48 -8.95 -9.88 14.83
C ALA A 48 -8.72 -10.67 13.52
N ILE A 49 -9.78 -11.20 12.91
CA ILE A 49 -9.70 -11.87 11.60
C ILE A 49 -9.23 -10.89 10.52
N ALA A 50 -9.78 -9.67 10.51
CA ALA A 50 -9.35 -8.62 9.59
C ALA A 50 -7.88 -8.26 9.82
N ALA A 51 -7.41 -8.22 11.07
CA ALA A 51 -6.01 -7.97 11.40
C ALA A 51 -5.09 -9.02 10.79
N ILE A 52 -5.43 -10.30 10.87
CA ILE A 52 -4.66 -11.39 10.26
C ILE A 52 -4.64 -11.23 8.73
N ALA A 53 -5.80 -11.09 8.09
CA ALA A 53 -5.91 -10.98 6.64
C ALA A 53 -5.19 -9.74 6.08
N LEU A 54 -5.30 -8.61 6.79
CA LEU A 54 -4.57 -7.39 6.45
C LEU A 54 -3.08 -7.57 6.68
N THR A 55 -2.65 -8.20 7.77
CA THR A 55 -1.22 -8.44 8.04
C THR A 55 -0.60 -9.35 7.00
N GLU A 56 -1.29 -10.40 6.54
CA GLU A 56 -0.84 -11.24 5.43
C GLU A 56 -0.76 -10.46 4.11
N HIS A 57 -1.77 -9.64 3.80
CA HIS A 57 -1.75 -8.79 2.61
C HIS A 57 -0.71 -7.68 2.68
N PHE A 58 -0.48 -7.13 3.87
CA PHE A 58 0.58 -6.18 4.16
C PHE A 58 1.94 -6.86 4.21
N ALA A 59 2.08 -8.12 4.60
CA ALA A 59 3.33 -8.85 4.48
C ALA A 59 3.70 -9.03 2.99
N ASP A 60 2.72 -9.36 2.14
CA ASP A 60 2.89 -9.32 0.68
C ASP A 60 3.18 -7.92 0.13
N HIS A 61 2.74 -6.87 0.83
CA HIS A 61 3.03 -5.47 0.51
C HIS A 61 4.36 -4.99 1.10
N VAL A 62 4.80 -5.55 2.23
CA VAL A 62 6.06 -5.27 2.93
C VAL A 62 7.19 -5.99 2.24
N GLN A 63 6.97 -7.20 1.70
CA GLN A 63 7.85 -7.79 0.67
C GLN A 63 7.97 -6.85 -0.55
N ARG A 64 6.91 -6.08 -0.85
CA ARG A 64 6.87 -5.04 -1.88
C ARG A 64 7.46 -3.68 -1.42
N ILE A 65 7.60 -3.44 -0.11
CA ILE A 65 8.25 -2.25 0.47
C ILE A 65 9.72 -2.54 0.78
N GLU A 66 10.12 -3.80 0.95
CA GLU A 66 11.51 -4.22 0.80
C GLU A 66 11.97 -4.02 -0.65
N SER A 67 11.07 -4.10 -1.63
CA SER A 67 11.30 -3.51 -2.97
C SER A 67 11.04 -1.99 -3.07
N ALA A 68 10.71 -1.31 -1.99
CA ALA A 68 10.75 0.17 -1.91
C ALA A 68 12.10 0.69 -1.43
N VAL A 69 13.02 -0.19 -0.99
CA VAL A 69 14.46 0.11 -1.11
C VAL A 69 14.81 0.36 -2.58
N ASP A 70 14.13 -0.30 -3.53
CA ASP A 70 14.25 0.04 -4.96
C ASP A 70 13.57 1.38 -5.34
N GLY A 71 12.76 1.97 -4.46
CA GLY A 71 12.14 3.28 -4.69
C GLY A 71 13.18 4.41 -4.63
N ASP A 72 14.12 4.31 -3.70
CA ASP A 72 15.31 5.17 -3.65
C ASP A 72 16.16 4.97 -4.92
N ASP A 73 16.34 3.72 -5.35
CA ASP A 73 17.10 3.43 -6.57
C ASP A 73 16.44 4.02 -7.82
N ILE A 74 15.11 3.97 -7.94
CA ILE A 74 14.41 4.62 -9.05
C ILE A 74 14.63 6.14 -9.02
N SER A 75 14.51 6.78 -7.86
CA SER A 75 14.75 8.23 -7.73
C SER A 75 16.20 8.61 -8.01
N ILE A 76 17.17 7.82 -7.56
CA ILE A 76 18.60 8.01 -7.85
C ILE A 76 18.87 7.82 -9.34
N ALA A 77 18.35 6.75 -9.96
CA ALA A 77 18.50 6.49 -11.38
C ALA A 77 17.86 7.60 -12.23
N VAL A 78 16.69 8.13 -11.83
CA VAL A 78 16.08 9.32 -12.46
C VAL A 78 17.01 10.52 -12.33
N GLY A 79 17.61 10.77 -11.17
CA GLY A 79 18.60 11.83 -10.98
C GLY A 79 19.83 11.67 -11.88
N ILE A 80 20.36 10.46 -12.00
CA ILE A 80 21.49 10.13 -12.89
C ILE A 80 21.10 10.40 -14.35
N LEU A 81 19.93 9.94 -14.80
CA LEU A 81 19.45 10.15 -16.17
C LEU A 81 19.19 11.63 -16.46
N SER A 82 18.55 12.36 -15.55
CA SER A 82 18.33 13.81 -15.68
C SER A 82 19.64 14.57 -15.82
N ALA A 83 20.65 14.25 -15.01
CA ALA A 83 21.95 14.91 -15.08
C ALA A 83 22.73 14.55 -16.35
N ARG A 84 22.68 13.29 -16.79
CA ARG A 84 23.42 12.81 -17.97
C ARG A 84 22.80 13.25 -19.29
N LEU A 85 21.48 13.37 -19.34
CA LEU A 85 20.73 13.61 -20.57
C LEU A 85 20.12 15.02 -20.63
N GLU A 86 20.36 15.84 -19.61
CA GLU A 86 19.78 17.19 -19.47
C GLU A 86 18.24 17.19 -19.58
N LEU A 87 17.61 16.16 -19.02
CA LEU A 87 16.17 15.98 -19.02
C LEU A 87 15.52 16.45 -17.72
N ALA A 88 14.30 16.98 -17.82
CA ALA A 88 13.46 17.16 -16.64
C ALA A 88 13.23 15.81 -15.94
N ALA A 89 13.05 15.82 -14.62
CA ALA A 89 12.89 14.61 -13.82
C ALA A 89 11.73 13.73 -14.32
N ASP A 90 10.63 14.35 -14.76
CA ASP A 90 9.48 13.64 -15.31
C ASP A 90 9.81 12.93 -16.63
N ASP A 91 10.59 13.58 -17.50
CA ASP A 91 11.03 13.00 -18.78
C ASP A 91 12.03 11.86 -18.57
N ALA A 92 12.96 12.02 -17.62
CA ALA A 92 13.88 10.96 -17.23
C ALA A 92 13.15 9.75 -16.60
N ALA A 93 12.12 10.01 -15.80
CA ALA A 93 11.29 8.95 -15.23
C ALA A 93 10.41 8.26 -16.30
N ALA A 94 9.93 9.00 -17.30
CA ALA A 94 9.23 8.43 -18.44
C ALA A 94 10.16 7.53 -19.28
N LEU A 95 11.39 7.99 -19.53
CA LEU A 95 12.41 7.23 -20.24
C LEU A 95 12.76 5.93 -19.51
N LEU A 96 13.00 5.97 -18.20
CA LEU A 96 13.29 4.79 -17.39
C LEU A 96 12.18 3.73 -17.50
N ARG A 97 10.91 4.15 -17.42
CA ARG A 97 9.76 3.25 -17.57
C ARG A 97 9.64 2.70 -18.99
N ALA A 98 9.90 3.53 -20.01
CA ALA A 98 9.87 3.10 -21.41
C ALA A 98 10.95 2.05 -21.70
N THR A 99 12.15 2.22 -21.15
CA THR A 99 13.24 1.24 -21.26
C THR A 99 12.89 -0.08 -20.56
N ALA A 100 12.38 -0.01 -19.33
CA ALA A 100 11.91 -1.19 -18.60
C ALA A 100 10.85 -1.97 -19.40
N PHE A 101 9.87 -1.26 -19.96
CA PHE A 101 8.86 -1.86 -20.82
C PHE A 101 9.45 -2.51 -22.07
N GLY A 102 10.37 -1.81 -22.76
CA GLY A 102 11.03 -2.32 -23.97
C GLY A 102 11.91 -3.55 -23.74
N GLN A 103 12.43 -3.72 -22.52
CA GLN A 103 13.28 -4.85 -22.13
C GLN A 103 12.50 -5.95 -21.37
N GLY A 104 11.20 -5.76 -21.12
CA GLY A 104 10.40 -6.69 -20.32
C GLY A 104 10.87 -6.82 -18.87
N MET A 105 11.60 -5.82 -18.37
CA MET A 105 12.16 -5.77 -17.01
C MET A 105 11.33 -4.84 -16.13
N ARG A 106 11.48 -4.94 -14.81
CA ARG A 106 10.83 -4.00 -13.91
C ARG A 106 11.65 -2.70 -13.86
N PRO A 107 11.01 -1.54 -13.64
CA PRO A 107 11.71 -0.26 -13.49
C PRO A 107 12.81 -0.25 -12.42
N CYS A 108 12.63 -0.99 -11.32
CA CYS A 108 13.65 -1.15 -10.29
C CYS A 108 14.89 -1.91 -10.76
N ASP A 109 14.71 -2.97 -11.55
CA ASP A 109 15.83 -3.73 -12.10
C ASP A 109 16.68 -2.84 -13.04
N ILE A 110 16.01 -2.02 -13.86
CA ILE A 110 16.69 -1.01 -14.71
C ILE A 110 17.37 0.07 -13.87
N ALA A 111 16.73 0.54 -12.80
CA ALA A 111 17.31 1.54 -11.92
C ALA A 111 18.61 1.03 -11.26
N ALA A 112 18.59 -0.21 -10.77
CA ALA A 112 19.77 -0.87 -10.20
C ALA A 112 20.90 -1.03 -11.23
N ASP A 113 20.59 -1.35 -12.48
CA ASP A 113 21.59 -1.45 -13.55
C ASP A 113 22.15 -0.09 -13.97
N ILE A 114 21.35 0.98 -13.96
CA ILE A 114 21.81 2.35 -14.20
C ILE A 114 22.75 2.81 -13.08
N ILE A 115 22.38 2.57 -11.82
CA ILE A 115 23.20 2.92 -10.64
C ILE A 115 24.52 2.17 -10.66
N ALA A 116 24.49 0.89 -11.02
CA ALA A 116 25.69 0.07 -11.13
C ALA A 116 26.52 0.33 -12.41
N GLY A 117 26.06 1.21 -13.30
CA GLY A 117 26.73 1.53 -14.56
C GLY A 117 26.74 0.38 -15.58
N ARG A 118 25.83 -0.60 -15.44
CA ARG A 118 25.72 -1.77 -16.32
C ARG A 118 24.73 -1.59 -17.46
N SER A 119 23.80 -0.65 -17.34
CA SER A 119 22.87 -0.32 -18.42
C SER A 119 22.94 1.17 -18.72
N ASP A 120 23.29 1.47 -19.98
CA ASP A 120 22.97 2.74 -20.60
C ASP A 120 21.72 2.51 -21.46
N PRO A 121 20.61 3.24 -21.25
CA PRO A 121 19.44 3.16 -22.14
C PRO A 121 19.75 3.49 -23.61
N PHE A 122 20.99 3.87 -23.95
CA PHE A 122 21.48 4.15 -25.29
C PHE A 122 22.66 3.29 -25.78
N ASP A 123 23.10 2.23 -25.07
CA ASP A 123 24.08 1.30 -25.64
C ASP A 123 23.38 0.39 -26.66
N ARG A 124 23.18 0.92 -27.87
CA ARG A 124 22.64 0.25 -29.05
C ARG A 124 23.52 0.48 -30.25
#